data_AF-A0A930TWS8-F1
#
_entry.id   AF-A0A930TWS8-F1
#
_cell.length_a   1.000
_cell.length_b   1.000
_cell.length_c   1.000
_cell.angle_alpha   90.00
_cell.angle_beta   90.00
_cell.angle_gamma   90.00
#
_symmetry.space_group_name_H-M   'P 1'
#
loop_
_entity.id
_entity.type
_entity.pdbx_description
1 polymer ?
#
loop_
_entity_poly.entity_id
_entity_poly.type
_entity_poly.pdbx_seq_one_letter_code
_entity_poly.pdbx_strand_id
1 'polypeptide(L)'
;MMELMVSIVIIGTLFVLAYPSFINQVSKARQSEAQSYIGAVNRAQQAHYLQHRRFGELPDLEVGIRTFTEHYTYTTEPEGVGMEAIAQTTATPTDNTIRGYLGKVWIGLAGGAGTTFTLMCEGSVGLVPVVEGTTCP
;
A
#
# COMPACT_ATOMS: atom_id res chain seq x y z
N MET A 1 13.83 -49.26 -12.07
CA MET A 1 12.51 -48.63 -12.35
C MET A 1 11.76 -48.21 -11.09
N MET A 2 11.78 -48.99 -9.98
CA MET A 2 11.05 -48.64 -8.75
C MET A 2 11.58 -47.36 -8.05
N GLU A 3 12.89 -47.10 -8.08
CA GLU A 3 13.49 -45.85 -7.57
C GLU A 3 12.95 -44.59 -8.27
N LEU A 4 12.68 -44.69 -9.58
CA LEU A 4 12.14 -43.56 -10.34
C LEU A 4 10.67 -43.33 -10.01
N MET A 5 9.93 -44.42 -9.77
CA MET A 5 8.53 -44.35 -9.40
C MET A 5 8.35 -43.76 -8.00
N VAL A 6 9.15 -44.20 -7.02
CA VAL A 6 9.05 -43.67 -5.65
C VAL A 6 9.45 -42.19 -5.58
N SER A 7 10.46 -41.77 -6.36
CA SER A 7 10.86 -40.36 -6.41
C SER A 7 9.78 -39.46 -7.01
N ILE A 8 9.11 -39.88 -8.07
CA ILE A 8 7.99 -39.12 -8.67
C ILE A 8 6.82 -39.01 -7.68
N VAL A 9 6.51 -40.09 -6.95
CA VAL A 9 5.44 -40.08 -5.94
C VAL A 9 5.78 -39.13 -4.78
N ILE A 10 7.03 -39.12 -4.31
CA ILE A 10 7.48 -38.21 -3.23
C ILE A 10 7.46 -36.75 -3.69
N ILE A 11 7.96 -36.43 -4.89
CA ILE A 11 7.92 -35.05 -5.41
C ILE A 11 6.47 -34.57 -5.58
N GLY A 12 5.58 -35.46 -6.04
CA GLY A 12 4.16 -35.16 -6.20
C GLY A 12 3.46 -34.78 -4.88
N THR A 13 3.72 -35.49 -3.79
CA THR A 13 3.11 -35.16 -2.48
C THR A 13 3.65 -33.85 -1.90
N LEU A 14 4.95 -33.58 -2.06
CA LEU A 14 5.57 -32.33 -1.62
C LEU A 14 4.98 -31.12 -2.37
N PHE A 15 4.73 -31.25 -3.67
CA PHE A 15 4.17 -30.17 -4.48
C PHE A 15 2.74 -29.81 -4.06
N VAL A 16 1.90 -30.81 -3.80
CA VAL A 16 0.51 -30.61 -3.36
C VAL A 16 0.44 -29.86 -2.02
N LEU A 17 1.34 -30.18 -1.08
CA LEU A 17 1.39 -29.50 0.23
C LEU A 17 1.90 -28.06 0.13
N ALA A 18 2.87 -27.80 -0.75
CA ALA A 18 3.49 -26.48 -0.89
C ALA A 18 2.65 -25.50 -1.73
N TYR A 19 1.89 -26.00 -2.71
CA TYR A 19 1.13 -25.20 -3.66
C TYR A 19 0.24 -24.11 -3.04
N PRO A 20 -0.63 -24.39 -2.04
CA PRO A 20 -1.49 -23.35 -1.47
C PRO A 20 -0.68 -22.26 -0.73
N SER A 21 0.44 -22.63 -0.12
CA SER A 21 1.30 -21.68 0.58
C SER A 21 2.09 -20.79 -0.39
N PHE A 22 2.46 -21.31 -1.55
CA PHE A 22 3.18 -20.56 -2.59
C PHE A 22 2.32 -19.43 -3.16
N ILE A 23 1.05 -19.71 -3.51
CA ILE A 23 0.15 -18.69 -4.06
C ILE A 23 -0.09 -17.55 -3.07
N ASN A 24 -0.30 -17.88 -1.78
CA ASN A 24 -0.45 -16.85 -0.74
C ASN A 24 0.81 -16.01 -0.54
N GLN A 25 2.00 -16.60 -0.72
CA GLN A 25 3.27 -15.86 -0.65
C GLN A 25 3.45 -14.91 -1.84
N VAL A 26 3.05 -15.33 -3.05
CA VAL A 26 3.07 -14.45 -4.23
C VAL A 26 2.18 -13.23 -4.03
N SER A 27 0.94 -13.40 -3.55
CA SER A 27 0.06 -12.26 -3.25
C SER A 27 0.63 -11.33 -2.18
N LYS A 28 1.28 -11.87 -1.13
CA LYS A 28 1.96 -11.07 -0.10
C LYS A 28 3.15 -10.28 -0.66
N ALA A 29 3.95 -10.91 -1.52
CA ALA A 29 5.09 -10.24 -2.15
C ALA A 29 4.63 -9.04 -3.00
N ARG A 30 3.53 -9.21 -3.76
CA ARG A 30 2.91 -8.12 -4.52
C ARG A 30 2.37 -7.02 -3.60
N GLN A 31 1.68 -7.37 -2.52
CA GLN A 31 1.16 -6.39 -1.55
C GLN A 31 2.26 -5.61 -0.82
N SER A 32 3.45 -6.20 -0.66
CA SER A 32 4.62 -5.51 -0.09
C SER A 32 5.08 -4.31 -0.93
N GLU A 33 4.84 -4.32 -2.24
CA GLU A 33 5.08 -3.18 -3.12
C GLU A 33 4.21 -2.00 -2.69
N ALA A 34 2.89 -2.20 -2.63
CA ALA A 34 1.94 -1.16 -2.25
C ALA A 34 2.23 -0.60 -0.85
N GLN A 35 2.53 -1.44 0.13
CA GLN A 35 2.88 -0.98 1.49
C GLN A 35 4.14 -0.11 1.48
N SER A 36 5.17 -0.51 0.72
CA SER A 36 6.41 0.25 0.62
C SER A 36 6.19 1.59 -0.07
N TYR A 37 5.38 1.61 -1.13
CA TYR A 37 5.09 2.81 -1.91
C TYR A 37 4.22 3.79 -1.14
N ILE A 38 3.12 3.32 -0.55
CA ILE A 38 2.26 4.15 0.32
C ILE A 38 3.08 4.72 1.50
N GLY A 39 3.93 3.90 2.12
CA GLY A 39 4.82 4.37 3.19
C GLY A 39 5.80 5.45 2.73
N ALA A 40 6.35 5.33 1.52
CA ALA A 40 7.24 6.33 0.93
C ALA A 40 6.50 7.63 0.59
N VAL A 41 5.32 7.53 -0.03
CA VAL A 41 4.47 8.69 -0.34
C VAL A 41 4.05 9.43 0.92
N ASN A 42 3.66 8.71 1.97
CA ASN A 42 3.28 9.35 3.24
C ASN A 42 4.43 10.17 3.84
N ARG A 43 5.66 9.64 3.86
CA ARG A 43 6.84 10.38 4.32
C ARG A 43 7.15 11.58 3.42
N ALA A 44 7.00 11.43 2.11
CA ALA A 44 7.21 12.51 1.16
C ALA A 44 6.16 13.63 1.33
N GLN A 45 4.90 13.29 1.59
CA GLN A 45 3.85 14.26 1.91
C GLN A 45 4.18 15.07 3.16
N GLN A 46 4.67 14.40 4.22
CA GLN A 46 5.10 15.08 5.44
C GLN A 46 6.27 16.04 5.16
N ALA A 47 7.27 15.61 4.39
CA ALA A 47 8.40 16.46 4.00
C ALA A 47 7.97 17.65 3.13
N HIS A 48 7.13 17.40 2.12
CA HIS A 48 6.59 18.43 1.24
C HIS A 48 5.77 19.46 2.01
N TYR A 49 4.97 19.02 2.99
CA TYR A 49 4.22 19.93 3.85
C TYR A 49 5.13 20.81 4.71
N LEU A 50 6.24 20.29 5.22
CA LEU A 50 7.21 21.09 5.99
C LEU A 50 7.85 22.21 5.15
N GLN A 51 8.04 21.97 3.84
CA GLN A 51 8.66 22.92 2.93
C GLN A 51 7.65 23.93 2.36
N HIS A 52 6.48 23.47 1.94
CA HIS A 52 5.53 24.27 1.17
C HIS A 52 4.25 24.63 1.92
N ARG A 53 4.06 24.13 3.15
CA ARG A 53 2.84 24.30 3.97
C ARG A 53 1.56 23.82 3.27
N ARG A 54 1.70 22.90 2.30
CA ARG A 54 0.62 22.22 1.59
C ARG A 54 1.02 20.79 1.27
N PHE A 55 0.05 19.90 1.13
CA PHE A 55 0.29 18.60 0.54
C PHE A 55 0.42 18.73 -0.99
N GLY A 56 1.16 17.79 -1.57
CA GLY A 56 1.47 17.78 -3.01
C GLY A 56 0.73 16.66 -3.74
N GLU A 57 0.62 16.77 -5.05
CA GLU A 57 0.23 15.63 -5.88
C GLU A 57 1.43 14.68 -6.04
N LEU A 58 1.20 13.43 -6.46
CA LEU A 58 2.28 12.44 -6.58
C LEU A 58 3.51 12.91 -7.40
N PRO A 59 3.37 13.68 -8.49
CA PRO A 59 4.51 14.24 -9.23
C PRO A 59 5.34 15.26 -8.43
N ASP A 60 4.70 16.04 -7.54
CA ASP A 60 5.35 17.08 -6.74
C ASP A 60 6.23 16.49 -5.61
N LEU A 61 6.00 15.23 -5.25
CA LEU A 61 6.66 14.58 -4.11
C LEU A 61 8.04 14.00 -4.44
N GLU A 62 8.40 13.93 -5.73
CA GLU A 62 9.70 13.44 -6.24
C GLU A 62 10.13 12.06 -5.68
N VAL A 63 9.17 11.20 -5.32
CA VAL A 63 9.43 9.89 -4.68
C VAL A 63 9.98 8.85 -5.68
N GLY A 64 9.95 9.15 -6.98
CA GLY A 64 10.38 8.22 -8.03
C GLY A 64 9.44 7.03 -8.24
N ILE A 65 8.19 7.13 -7.76
CA ILE A 65 7.17 6.10 -7.88
C ILE A 65 6.36 6.32 -9.17
N ARG A 66 6.14 5.24 -9.92
CA ARG A 66 5.25 5.27 -11.10
C ARG A 66 3.80 5.22 -10.63
N THR A 67 2.94 6.04 -11.22
CA THR A 67 1.48 6.02 -10.99
C THR A 67 0.84 4.69 -11.39
N PHE A 68 1.43 3.98 -12.35
CA PHE A 68 0.99 2.66 -12.79
C PHE A 68 2.14 1.66 -12.73
N THR A 69 1.94 0.59 -11.96
CA THR A 69 2.82 -0.57 -11.92
C THR A 69 2.09 -1.79 -12.46
N GLU A 70 2.73 -2.96 -12.43
CA GLU A 70 2.10 -4.21 -12.86
C GLU A 70 0.89 -4.58 -11.99
N HIS A 71 0.95 -4.26 -10.69
CA HIS A 71 0.00 -4.75 -9.70
C HIS A 71 -0.90 -3.65 -9.12
N TYR A 72 -0.51 -2.38 -9.23
CA TYR A 72 -1.22 -1.28 -8.60
C TYR A 72 -1.28 -0.03 -9.48
N THR A 73 -2.37 0.69 -9.34
CA THR A 73 -2.51 2.09 -9.75
C THR A 73 -2.52 2.97 -8.52
N TYR A 74 -1.61 3.94 -8.48
CA TYR A 74 -1.43 4.88 -7.39
C TYR A 74 -2.03 6.23 -7.76
N THR A 75 -2.94 6.72 -6.95
CA THR A 75 -3.57 8.03 -7.09
C THR A 75 -3.49 8.79 -5.78
N THR A 76 -3.13 10.08 -5.83
CA THR A 76 -3.00 10.94 -4.66
C THR A 76 -3.92 12.14 -4.83
N GLU A 77 -4.76 12.38 -3.83
CA GLU A 77 -5.74 13.45 -3.79
C GLU A 77 -5.45 14.31 -2.55
N PRO A 78 -4.63 15.38 -2.69
CA PRO A 78 -4.46 16.38 -1.64
C PRO A 78 -5.66 17.34 -1.64
N GLU A 79 -6.19 17.64 -0.45
CA GLU A 79 -7.32 18.54 -0.25
C GLU A 79 -7.09 19.43 0.98
N GLY A 80 -7.74 20.59 1.00
CA GLY A 80 -7.75 21.50 2.13
C GLY A 80 -6.45 22.30 2.31
N VAL A 81 -6.44 23.18 3.31
CA VAL A 81 -5.31 24.03 3.67
C VAL A 81 -5.18 24.16 5.18
N GLY A 82 -3.97 24.42 5.67
CA GLY A 82 -3.73 24.57 7.11
C GLY A 82 -4.15 23.32 7.89
N MET A 83 -4.86 23.48 9.00
CA MET A 83 -5.26 22.37 9.88
C MET A 83 -6.26 21.38 9.24
N GLU A 84 -6.93 21.78 8.15
CA GLU A 84 -7.84 20.92 7.40
C GLU A 84 -7.16 20.22 6.22
N ALA A 85 -5.86 20.45 6.02
CA ALA A 85 -5.12 19.79 4.95
C ALA A 85 -5.08 18.28 5.18
N ILE A 86 -5.40 17.54 4.13
CA ILE A 86 -5.37 16.08 4.07
C ILE A 86 -4.76 15.67 2.72
N ALA A 87 -4.02 14.57 2.70
CA ALA A 87 -3.64 13.89 1.47
C ALA A 87 -3.97 12.42 1.59
N GLN A 88 -4.77 11.91 0.65
CA GLN A 88 -5.06 10.49 0.54
C GLN A 88 -4.35 9.94 -0.68
N THR A 89 -3.63 8.84 -0.49
CA THR A 89 -3.01 8.08 -1.58
C THR A 89 -3.60 6.70 -1.60
N THR A 90 -4.20 6.30 -2.71
CA THR A 90 -4.80 4.99 -2.88
C THR A 90 -3.92 4.13 -3.78
N ALA A 91 -3.74 2.87 -3.41
CA ALA A 91 -3.14 1.83 -4.23
C ALA A 91 -4.26 0.88 -4.65
N THR A 92 -4.80 1.13 -5.84
CA THR A 92 -5.88 0.34 -6.44
C THR A 92 -5.27 -0.89 -7.11
N PRO A 93 -5.62 -2.11 -6.70
CA PRO A 93 -5.05 -3.32 -7.29
C PRO A 93 -5.54 -3.48 -8.73
N THR A 94 -4.66 -3.92 -9.63
CA THR A 94 -5.01 -4.22 -11.03
C THR A 94 -5.72 -5.57 -11.16
N ASP A 95 -5.47 -6.50 -10.23
CA ASP A 95 -6.06 -7.83 -10.18
C ASP A 95 -6.83 -8.09 -8.88
N ASN A 96 -7.93 -8.86 -8.97
CA ASN A 96 -8.77 -9.27 -7.83
C ASN A 96 -8.15 -10.39 -6.96
N THR A 97 -6.83 -10.51 -6.92
CA THR A 97 -6.09 -11.52 -6.13
C THR A 97 -5.29 -10.91 -4.99
N ILE A 98 -5.21 -9.59 -4.95
CA ILE A 98 -4.45 -8.80 -3.98
C ILE A 98 -5.33 -7.69 -3.38
N ARG A 99 -4.96 -7.22 -2.20
CA ARG A 99 -5.71 -6.20 -1.44
C ARG A 99 -5.35 -4.80 -1.92
N GLY A 100 -6.30 -3.88 -1.89
CA GLY A 100 -6.03 -2.46 -2.04
C GLY A 100 -5.50 -1.86 -0.75
N TYR A 101 -4.77 -0.75 -0.88
CA TYR A 101 -4.23 0.00 0.25
C TYR A 101 -4.58 1.47 0.13
N LEU A 102 -4.71 2.14 1.28
CA LEU A 102 -4.86 3.60 1.35
C LEU A 102 -3.87 4.15 2.37
N GLY A 103 -3.11 5.16 1.96
CA GLY A 103 -2.34 6.03 2.84
C GLY A 103 -3.10 7.34 3.06
N LYS A 104 -3.17 7.81 4.31
CA LYS A 104 -3.71 9.12 4.65
C LYS A 104 -2.66 9.89 5.43
N VAL A 105 -2.46 11.15 5.07
CA VAL A 105 -1.66 12.11 5.83
C VAL A 105 -2.56 13.31 6.14
N TRP A 106 -2.55 13.78 7.38
CA TRP A 106 -3.35 14.93 7.80
C TRP A 106 -2.63 15.69 8.89
N ILE A 107 -3.16 16.86 9.25
CA ILE A 107 -2.61 17.67 10.34
C ILE A 107 -3.48 17.52 11.57
N GLY A 108 -2.83 17.31 12.71
CA GLY A 108 -3.48 17.31 14.01
C GLY A 108 -2.65 18.07 15.02
N LEU A 109 -3.22 18.29 16.20
CA LEU A 109 -2.52 18.90 17.32
C LEU A 109 -1.89 17.81 18.19
N ALA A 110 -0.58 17.93 18.43
CA ALA A 110 0.12 17.16 19.46
C ALA A 110 0.74 18.15 20.45
N GLY A 111 0.27 18.13 21.70
CA GLY A 111 0.78 19.03 22.74
C GLY A 111 0.61 20.53 22.45
N GLY A 112 -0.41 20.91 21.66
CA GLY A 112 -0.68 22.30 21.29
C GLY A 112 0.07 22.79 20.04
N ALA A 113 0.94 21.98 19.44
CA ALA A 113 1.59 22.28 18.16
C ALA A 113 0.97 21.46 17.02
N GLY A 114 0.80 22.09 15.85
CA GLY A 114 0.36 21.40 14.64
C GLY A 114 1.46 20.46 14.11
N THR A 115 1.13 19.18 14.01
CA THR A 115 2.02 18.14 13.48
C THR A 115 1.29 17.30 12.43
N THR A 116 2.05 16.66 11.54
CA THR A 116 1.50 15.77 10.51
C THR A 116 1.39 14.35 11.04
N PHE A 117 0.22 13.75 10.91
CA PHE A 117 -0.02 12.34 11.20
C PHE A 117 -0.13 11.54 9.91
N THR A 118 0.12 10.24 10.02
CA THR A 118 0.01 9.32 8.91
C THR A 118 -0.71 8.04 9.33
N LEU A 119 -1.46 7.47 8.40
CA LEU A 119 -2.18 6.22 8.56
C LEU A 119 -2.04 5.43 7.27
N MET A 120 -1.90 4.11 7.38
CA MET A 120 -1.99 3.19 6.25
C MET A 120 -3.03 2.13 6.58
N CYS A 121 -4.00 1.96 5.70
CA CYS A 121 -5.08 0.99 5.84
C CYS A 121 -5.04 -0.01 4.71
N GLU A 122 -5.40 -1.25 5.04
CA GLU A 122 -5.58 -2.32 4.07
C GLU A 122 -7.07 -2.55 3.82
N GLY A 123 -7.41 -2.86 2.57
CA GLY A 123 -8.76 -3.19 2.15
C GLY A 123 -9.01 -4.69 2.00
N SER A 124 -10.23 -5.00 1.57
CA SER A 124 -10.58 -6.32 1.07
C SER A 124 -9.87 -6.61 -0.25
N VAL A 125 -9.83 -7.88 -0.65
CA VAL A 125 -9.25 -8.28 -1.94
C VAL A 125 -9.98 -7.58 -3.08
N GLY A 126 -9.23 -6.94 -3.98
CA GLY A 126 -9.77 -6.18 -5.11
C GLY A 126 -10.37 -4.80 -4.77
N LEU A 127 -10.37 -4.39 -3.50
CA LEU A 127 -10.99 -3.14 -3.06
C LEU A 127 -10.02 -2.26 -2.26
N VAL A 128 -10.13 -0.95 -2.48
CA VAL A 128 -9.45 0.07 -1.67
C VAL A 128 -10.36 0.41 -0.48
N PRO A 129 -9.84 0.49 0.76
CA PRO A 129 -10.65 0.89 1.91
C PRO A 129 -10.98 2.39 1.83
N VAL A 130 -12.21 2.77 2.21
CA VAL A 130 -12.60 4.18 2.35
C VAL A 130 -12.30 4.63 3.78
N VAL A 131 -11.54 5.71 3.94
CA VAL A 131 -11.08 6.19 5.26
C VAL A 131 -11.46 7.65 5.46
N GLU A 132 -12.60 7.89 6.12
CA GLU A 132 -13.03 9.26 6.46
C GLU A 132 -12.38 9.76 7.76
N GLY A 133 -12.08 8.85 8.70
CA GLY A 133 -11.52 9.17 10.02
C GLY A 133 -9.99 9.10 10.14
N THR A 134 -9.52 8.90 11.38
CA THR A 134 -8.10 8.73 11.75
C THR A 134 -7.74 7.28 12.06
N THR A 135 -8.66 6.35 11.83
CA THR A 135 -8.50 4.90 12.06
C THR A 135 -8.94 4.12 10.84
N CYS A 136 -8.35 2.94 10.64
CA CYS A 136 -8.77 2.03 9.58
C CYS A 136 -10.09 1.32 9.94
N PRO A 137 -10.92 0.98 8.93
CA PRO A 137 -12.11 0.16 9.11
C PRO A 137 -11.79 -1.30 9.46
#